data_AF-A0A0V1ALD8-F1
#
_entry.id   AF-A0A0V1ALD8-F1
#
_cell.length_a   1.000
_cell.length_b   1.000
_cell.length_c   1.000
_cell.angle_alpha   90.00
_cell.angle_beta   90.00
_cell.angle_gamma   90.00
#
_symmetry.space_group_name_H-M   'P 1'
#
loop_
_entity.id
_entity.type
_entity.pdbx_description
1 polymer ?
#
loop_
_entity_poly.entity_id
_entity_poly.type
_entity_poly.pdbx_seq_one_letter_code
_entity_poly.pdbx_strand_id
1 'polypeptide(L)'
;MALSHAALETAWLRSLQSELEKESSKPTLLCNNSGAVSISTGQSSSARTRHIEIRHHFVKEKIQEGEIEMRQIPSADNAAD
;
A
#
# COMPACT_ATOMS: atom_id res chain seq x y z
N MET A 1 0.58 0.27 -10.57
CA MET A 1 -0.16 1.54 -10.72
C MET A 1 -1.33 1.63 -9.76
N ALA A 2 -2.29 0.69 -9.80
CA ALA A 2 -3.45 0.71 -8.91
C ALA A 2 -3.05 0.79 -7.42
N LEU A 3 -2.17 -0.11 -6.97
CA LEU A 3 -1.72 -0.15 -5.57
C LEU A 3 -1.04 1.14 -5.09
N SER A 4 -0.15 1.70 -5.91
CA SER A 4 0.53 2.97 -5.62
C SER A 4 -0.43 4.16 -5.54
N HIS A 5 -1.50 4.16 -6.34
CA HIS A 5 -2.53 5.21 -6.28
C HIS A 5 -3.40 5.05 -5.04
N ALA A 6 -3.86 3.83 -4.75
CA ALA A 6 -4.62 3.51 -3.54
C ALA A 6 -3.85 3.90 -2.27
N ALA A 7 -2.53 3.67 -2.24
CA ALA A 7 -1.69 4.09 -1.12
C ALA A 7 -1.59 5.61 -0.96
N LEU A 8 -1.52 6.36 -2.06
CA LEU A 8 -1.49 7.82 -2.04
C LEU A 8 -2.82 8.40 -1.55
N GLU A 9 -3.94 7.90 -2.06
CA GLU A 9 -5.28 8.28 -1.58
C GLU A 9 -5.48 7.92 -0.12
N THR A 10 -5.02 6.74 0.30
CA THR A 10 -5.11 6.29 1.70
C THR A 10 -4.29 7.19 2.63
N ALA A 11 -3.08 7.57 2.24
CA ALA A 11 -2.25 8.49 3.01
C ALA A 11 -2.91 9.88 3.11
N TRP A 12 -3.52 10.36 2.02
CA TRP A 12 -4.27 11.61 2.02
C TRP A 12 -5.50 11.55 2.93
N LEU A 13 -6.31 10.49 2.84
CA LEU A 13 -7.48 10.27 3.69
C LEU A 13 -7.10 10.16 5.16
N ARG A 14 -5.98 9.49 5.48
CA ARG A 14 -5.45 9.43 6.85
C ARG A 14 -5.07 10.81 7.37
N SER A 15 -4.42 11.63 6.54
CA SER A 15 -4.03 12.99 6.90
C SER A 15 -5.27 13.84 7.18
N LEU A 16 -6.26 13.78 6.28
CA LEU A 16 -7.55 14.45 6.45
C LEU A 16 -8.27 13.98 7.72
N GLN A 17 -8.31 12.67 7.96
CA GLN A 17 -8.95 12.11 9.15
C GLN A 17 -8.24 12.57 10.42
N SER A 18 -6.90 12.65 10.43
CA SER A 18 -6.14 13.12 11.59
C SER A 18 -6.37 14.60 11.93
N GLU A 19 -6.76 15.42 10.94
CA GLU A 19 -7.16 16.81 11.16
C GLU A 19 -8.58 16.93 11.73
N LEU A 20 -9.47 15.98 11.39
CA LEU A 20 -10.86 15.97 11.84
C LEU A 20 -11.04 15.26 13.18
N GLU A 21 -10.31 14.17 13.42
CA GLU A 21 -10.43 13.27 14.57
C GLU A 21 -9.04 12.88 15.10
N LYS A 22 -8.87 12.88 16.42
CA LYS A 22 -7.55 12.71 17.07
C LYS A 22 -7.07 11.24 17.11
N GLU A 23 -7.97 10.29 16.92
CA GLU A 23 -7.71 8.85 16.98
C GLU A 23 -8.14 8.22 15.66
N SER A 24 -7.19 7.90 14.79
CA SER A 24 -7.44 7.19 13.53
C SER A 24 -6.74 5.84 13.54
N SER A 25 -7.50 4.77 13.31
CA SER A 25 -6.98 3.42 13.13
C SER A 25 -6.10 3.34 11.87
N LYS A 26 -5.08 2.47 11.88
CA LYS A 26 -4.22 2.26 10.72
C LYS A 26 -5.05 1.72 9.54
N PRO A 27 -5.08 2.40 8.38
CA PRO A 27 -5.78 1.88 7.21
C PRO A 27 -5.06 0.66 6.64
N THR A 28 -5.84 -0.32 6.17
CA THR A 28 -5.34 -1.55 5.55
C THR A 28 -5.61 -1.54 4.04
N LEU A 29 -4.56 -1.65 3.23
CA LEU A 29 -4.66 -1.88 1.80
C LEU A 29 -4.75 -3.38 1.52
N LEU A 30 -5.80 -3.77 0.80
CA LEU A 30 -6.00 -5.14 0.33
C LEU A 30 -5.57 -5.25 -1.14
N CYS A 31 -4.78 -6.27 -1.47
CA CYS A 31 -4.32 -6.48 -2.85
C CYS A 31 -4.30 -7.98 -3.18
N ASN A 32 -4.87 -8.37 -4.31
CA ASN A 32 -4.82 -9.76 -4.80
C ASN A 32 -3.53 -10.11 -5.54
N ASN A 33 -2.78 -9.10 -6.00
CA ASN A 33 -1.54 -9.31 -6.72
C ASN A 33 -0.38 -9.55 -5.74
N SER A 34 -0.03 -10.83 -5.56
CA SER A 34 1.09 -11.27 -4.72
C SER A 34 2.42 -10.62 -5.08
N GLY A 35 2.70 -10.39 -6.37
CA GLY A 35 3.92 -9.69 -6.80
C GLY A 35 3.95 -8.23 -6.33
N ALA A 36 2.82 -7.53 -6.43
CA ALA A 36 2.71 -6.15 -5.96
C ALA A 36 2.85 -6.05 -4.43
N VAL A 37 2.29 -7.02 -3.68
CA VAL A 37 2.46 -7.14 -2.23
C VAL A 37 3.91 -7.41 -1.85
N SER A 38 4.57 -8.37 -2.49
CA SER A 38 5.98 -8.72 -2.20
C SER A 38 6.94 -7.58 -2.52
N ILE A 39 6.70 -6.81 -3.58
CA ILE A 39 7.52 -5.63 -3.91
C ILE A 39 7.33 -4.53 -2.85
N SER A 40 6.07 -4.28 -2.45
CA SER A 40 5.73 -3.20 -1.51
C SER A 40 6.13 -3.51 -0.06
N THR A 41 6.14 -4.78 0.33
CA THR A 41 6.66 -5.24 1.64
C THR A 41 8.19 -5.43 1.63
N GLY A 42 8.84 -5.29 0.48
CA GLY A 42 10.30 -5.42 0.35
C GLY A 42 10.82 -6.86 0.33
N GLN A 43 9.95 -7.86 0.17
CA GLN A 43 10.32 -9.28 0.08
C GLN A 43 10.95 -9.67 -1.27
N SER A 44 10.78 -8.87 -2.32
CA SER A 44 11.33 -9.14 -3.66
C SER A 44 11.83 -7.87 -4.35
N SER A 45 13.09 -7.49 -4.10
CA SER A 45 13.81 -6.46 -4.87
C SER A 45 14.87 -7.11 -5.77
N SER A 46 14.64 -7.10 -7.09
CA SER A 46 15.64 -7.52 -8.08
C SER A 46 16.01 -6.32 -8.96
N ALA A 47 17.24 -6.29 -9.48
CA ALA A 47 17.71 -5.24 -10.39
C ALA A 47 16.78 -5.05 -11.62
N ARG A 48 16.02 -6.08 -12.00
CA ARG A 48 15.03 -6.06 -13.09
C ARG A 48 13.75 -5.26 -12.77
N THR A 49 13.45 -5.04 -11.49
CA THR A 49 12.21 -4.39 -11.01
C THR A 49 12.43 -2.96 -10.52
N ARG A 50 13.66 -2.41 -10.62
CA ARG A 50 14.04 -1.09 -10.07
C ARG A 50 13.18 0.09 -10.52
N HIS A 51 12.72 0.10 -11.79
CA HIS A 51 11.83 1.15 -12.30
C HIS A 51 10.41 1.06 -11.71
N ILE A 52 9.99 -0.14 -11.29
CA ILE A 52 8.72 -0.39 -10.60
C ILE A 52 8.90 -0.10 -9.11
N GLU A 53 10.06 -0.39 -8.53
CA GLU A 53 10.40 -0.05 -7.15
C GLU A 53 10.26 1.44 -6.87
N ILE A 54 10.65 2.34 -7.78
CA ILE A 54 10.50 3.79 -7.56
C ILE A 54 9.03 4.15 -7.28
N ARG A 55 8.07 3.51 -7.96
CA ARG A 55 6.64 3.77 -7.75
C ARG A 55 6.07 3.08 -6.51
N HIS A 56 6.68 1.98 -6.09
CA HIS A 56 6.31 1.25 -4.88
C HIS A 56 7.12 1.68 -3.65
N HIS A 57 8.12 2.56 -3.81
CA HIS A 57 8.94 3.08 -2.73
C HIS A 57 8.09 3.85 -1.73
N PHE A 58 7.21 4.72 -2.22
CA PHE A 58 6.27 5.46 -1.39
C PHE A 58 5.37 4.52 -0.57
N VAL A 59 4.83 3.47 -1.21
CA VAL A 59 4.00 2.47 -0.52
C VAL A 59 4.80 1.75 0.56
N LYS A 60 6.03 1.35 0.24
CA LYS A 60 6.93 0.66 1.16
C LYS A 60 7.30 1.55 2.35
N GLU A 61 7.62 2.81 2.11
CA GLU A 61 7.92 3.81 3.14
C GLU A 61 6.73 3.98 4.08
N LYS A 62 5.53 4.17 3.54
CA LYS A 62 4.30 4.32 4.35
C LYS A 62 3.95 3.06 5.15
N ILE A 63 4.25 1.87 4.62
CA ILE A 63 4.14 0.61 5.37
C ILE A 63 5.18 0.56 6.50
N GLN A 64 6.42 0.95 6.23
CA GLN A 64 7.51 0.95 7.23
C GLN A 64 7.30 1.97 8.35
N GLU A 65 6.74 3.15 8.03
CA GLU A 65 6.32 4.16 9.00
C GLU A 65 5.11 3.69 9.84
N GLY A 66 4.48 2.56 9.48
CA GLY A 66 3.29 2.05 10.13
C GLY A 66 2.04 2.90 9.87
N GLU A 67 2.08 3.75 8.85
CA GLU A 67 0.95 4.57 8.40
C GLU A 67 -0.07 3.75 7.63
N ILE A 68 0.35 2.67 6.96
CA ILE A 68 -0.51 1.80 6.16
C ILE A 68 -0.17 0.33 6.47
N GLU A 69 -1.18 -0.51 6.67
CA GLU A 69 -1.03 -1.96 6.69
C GLU A 69 -1.29 -2.52 5.29
N MET A 70 -0.52 -3.52 4.87
CA MET A 70 -0.73 -4.21 3.60
C MET A 70 -1.10 -5.67 3.84
N ARG A 71 -2.19 -6.13 3.22
CA ARG A 71 -2.63 -7.52 3.30
C ARG A 71 -2.94 -8.07 1.90
N GLN A 72 -2.48 -9.30 1.66
CA GLN A 72 -2.86 -10.04 0.47
C GLN A 72 -4.24 -10.67 0.65
N ILE A 73 -5.08 -10.59 -0.37
CA ILE A 73 -6.38 -11.27 -0.43
C ILE A 73 -6.50 -12.17 -1.66
N PRO A 74 -7.33 -13.22 -1.66
CA PRO A 74 -7.66 -13.97 -2.86
C PRO A 74 -8.36 -13.08 -3.91
N SER A 75 -8.20 -13.38 -5.20
CA SER A 75 -8.92 -12.63 -6.24
C SER A 75 -10.45 -12.74 -6.11
N ALA A 76 -10.97 -13.84 -5.56
CA ALA A 76 -12.40 -14.01 -5.31
C ALA A 76 -12.96 -13.02 -4.27
N ASP A 77 -12.10 -12.51 -3.38
CA ASP A 77 -12.47 -11.56 -2.32
C ASP A 77 -12.11 -10.11 -2.69
N ASN A 78 -11.55 -9.89 -3.88
CA ASN A 78 -11.16 -8.56 -4.35
C ASN A 78 -12.35 -7.86 -5.00
N ALA A 79 -13.10 -7.08 -4.22
CA ALA A 79 -14.26 -6.32 -4.71
C ALA A 79 -13.93 -5.25 -5.77
N ALA A 80 -12.64 -5.01 -6.07
CA ALA A 80 -12.18 -4.04 -7.05
C ALA A 80 -11.82 -4.65 -8.43
N ASP A 81 -11.82 -5.98 -8.56
CA ASP A 81 -11.78 -6.70 -9.86
C ASP A 81 -13.21 -6.92 -10.39
#